data_AF-A0A2N9JIX5-F1
#
_entry.id   AF-A0A2N9JIX5-F1
#
_cell.length_a   1.000
_cell.length_b   1.000
_cell.length_c   1.000
_cell.angle_alpha   90.00
_cell.angle_beta   90.00
_cell.angle_gamma   90.00
#
_symmetry.space_group_name_H-M   'P 1'
#
loop_
_entity.id
_entity.type
_entity.pdbx_description
1 polymer ?
#
loop_
_entity_poly.entity_id
_entity_poly.type
_entity_poly.pdbx_seq_one_letter_code
_entity_poly.pdbx_strand_id
1 'polypeptide(L)'
;MVLESGEPSAVTGARVAVLGDVGGHLAALRAELTRLGVPDGGDGPIPADLTVVQVGDLVHRGPESDAVVALVDRHLSATPRRWLQVVGNHEAFYLRRRQFSWHTPIARPAARTLRRWWRGRLMVPAVAIESGGESFLITHAGVTRNFWVEVLGSPASAATAAQRLNALARTRPRALFRPGAAMMWRRPTPLAGPIWALATAELLPSWLDHPVPFSQVYGHSSLVDWRTGELRVADLVGDERVRLDQRAKHVSVTLPGGRLVGVDPGDESLAVDDWHAFVL
;
A
#
# COMPACT_ATOMS: atom_id res chain seq x y z
N MET A 1 5.17 -50.18 -6.26
CA MET A 1 5.66 -49.05 -5.44
C MET A 1 5.19 -47.78 -6.14
N VAL A 2 4.01 -47.31 -5.74
CA VAL A 2 3.32 -46.18 -6.37
C VAL A 2 3.72 -44.92 -5.60
N LEU A 3 4.26 -43.93 -6.31
CA LEU A 3 4.52 -42.60 -5.78
C LEU A 3 3.19 -41.84 -5.79
N GLU A 4 2.61 -41.62 -4.61
CA GLU A 4 1.47 -40.72 -4.46
C GLU A 4 1.93 -39.27 -4.62
N SER A 5 1.32 -38.61 -5.60
CA SER A 5 1.32 -37.18 -5.85
C SER A 5 0.59 -36.44 -4.74
N GLY A 6 1.33 -35.82 -3.82
CA GLY A 6 0.76 -34.86 -2.88
C GLY A 6 0.60 -33.50 -3.55
N GLU A 7 -0.65 -33.08 -3.79
CA GLU A 7 -0.97 -31.67 -4.02
C GLU A 7 -0.51 -30.82 -2.81
N PRO A 8 -0.17 -29.53 -3.01
CA PRO A 8 0.15 -28.65 -1.89
C PRO A 8 -1.11 -28.46 -1.04
N SER A 9 -1.18 -29.22 0.06
CA SER A 9 -2.12 -29.02 1.15
C SER A 9 -2.15 -27.54 1.52
N ALA A 10 -3.35 -26.96 1.52
CA ALA A 10 -3.60 -25.58 1.87
C ALA A 10 -2.86 -25.19 3.16
N VAL A 11 -2.04 -24.13 3.11
CA VAL A 11 -1.48 -23.52 4.31
C VAL A 11 -2.60 -22.72 4.96
N THR A 12 -3.31 -23.35 5.89
CA THR A 12 -4.20 -22.67 6.83
C THR A 12 -3.36 -21.89 7.83
N GLY A 13 -3.51 -20.56 7.89
CA GLY A 13 -2.96 -19.74 8.99
C GLY A 13 -1.84 -18.76 8.65
N ALA A 14 -1.61 -18.40 7.38
CA ALA A 14 -0.62 -17.35 7.05
C ALA A 14 -1.15 -15.97 7.45
N ARG A 15 -0.60 -15.41 8.52
CA ARG A 15 -0.85 -14.04 8.97
C ARG A 15 -0.33 -13.07 7.90
N VAL A 16 -1.16 -12.08 7.51
CA VAL A 16 -0.75 -11.05 6.55
C VAL A 16 -0.59 -9.73 7.29
N ALA A 17 0.58 -9.10 7.18
CA ALA A 17 0.86 -7.79 7.76
C ALA A 17 1.02 -6.76 6.64
N VAL A 18 0.14 -5.76 6.61
CA VAL A 18 0.16 -4.67 5.63
C VAL A 18 0.85 -3.45 6.24
N LEU A 19 2.01 -3.11 5.68
CA LEU A 19 2.84 -1.97 6.04
C LEU A 19 2.51 -0.79 5.12
N GLY A 20 2.01 0.30 5.70
CA GLY A 20 1.95 1.66 5.18
C GLY A 20 3.27 2.24 4.67
N ASP A 21 3.21 3.53 4.34
CA ASP A 21 4.36 4.35 3.91
C ASP A 21 5.49 4.24 4.93
N VAL A 22 6.75 4.11 4.47
CA VAL A 22 7.95 4.05 5.33
C VAL A 22 8.78 5.33 5.20
N GLY A 23 8.75 5.95 4.02
CA GLY A 23 9.36 7.24 3.76
C GLY A 23 10.87 7.33 3.92
N GLY A 24 11.60 6.26 4.22
CA GLY A 24 13.04 6.30 4.52
C GLY A 24 13.37 6.22 6.02
N HIS A 25 12.41 5.85 6.87
CA HIS A 25 12.62 5.62 8.30
C HIS A 25 13.00 4.15 8.59
N LEU A 26 14.29 3.83 8.42
CA LEU A 26 14.79 2.45 8.55
C LEU A 26 14.55 1.86 9.94
N ALA A 27 14.80 2.64 10.99
CA ALA A 27 14.63 2.18 12.37
C ALA A 27 13.17 1.76 12.66
N ALA A 28 12.20 2.55 12.20
CA ALA A 28 10.77 2.23 12.36
C ALA A 28 10.40 0.95 11.61
N LEU A 29 10.85 0.79 10.37
CA LEU A 29 10.62 -0.43 9.60
C LEU A 29 11.21 -1.67 10.29
N ARG A 30 12.45 -1.58 10.78
CA ARG A 30 13.11 -2.67 11.52
C ARG A 30 12.40 -3.03 12.81
N ALA A 31 11.99 -2.02 13.59
CA ALA A 31 11.26 -2.22 14.83
C ALA A 31 9.94 -2.96 14.56
N GLU A 32 9.22 -2.56 13.52
CA GLU A 32 7.96 -3.21 13.15
C GLU A 32 8.18 -4.65 12.64
N LEU A 33 9.18 -4.89 11.79
CA LEU A 33 9.54 -6.25 11.35
C LEU A 33 9.93 -7.13 12.55
N THR A 34 10.68 -6.59 13.51
CA THR A 34 11.03 -7.29 14.75
C THR A 34 9.78 -7.64 15.56
N ARG A 35 8.86 -6.69 15.73
CA ARG A 35 7.56 -6.91 16.40
C ARG A 35 6.73 -8.00 15.73
N LEU A 36 6.80 -8.09 14.40
CA LEU A 36 6.14 -9.11 13.61
C LEU A 36 6.84 -10.48 13.67
N GLY A 37 7.99 -10.59 14.34
CA GLY A 37 8.73 -11.83 14.56
C GLY A 37 9.90 -12.07 13.59
N VAL A 38 10.28 -11.07 12.77
CA VAL A 38 11.47 -11.16 11.91
C VAL A 38 12.72 -11.03 12.78
N PRO A 39 13.64 -12.03 12.80
CA PRO A 39 14.80 -12.01 13.67
C PRO A 39 15.86 -10.99 13.22
N ASP A 40 16.95 -10.90 13.98
CA ASP A 40 18.10 -10.04 13.69
C ASP A 40 17.73 -8.55 13.53
N GLY A 41 16.81 -8.07 14.37
CA GLY A 41 16.35 -6.68 14.30
C GLY A 41 15.68 -6.34 12.97
N GLY A 42 14.92 -7.29 12.41
CA GLY A 42 14.21 -7.16 11.13
C GLY A 42 15.02 -7.50 9.88
N ASP A 43 16.28 -7.95 10.02
CA ASP A 43 17.13 -8.34 8.88
C ASP A 43 17.02 -9.81 8.49
N GLY A 44 16.59 -10.66 9.41
CA GLY A 44 16.54 -12.09 9.22
C GLY A 44 15.41 -12.55 8.30
N PRO A 45 15.26 -13.87 8.09
CA PRO A 45 14.20 -14.38 7.22
C PRO A 45 12.80 -14.08 7.77
N ILE A 46 11.87 -13.70 6.88
CA ILE A 46 10.46 -13.56 7.23
C ILE A 46 9.92 -14.92 7.72
N PRO A 47 9.24 -14.97 8.90
CA PRO A 47 8.63 -16.19 9.43
C PRO A 47 7.76 -16.93 8.41
N ALA A 48 7.72 -18.26 8.51
CA ALA A 48 7.04 -19.09 7.52
C ALA A 48 5.53 -18.85 7.46
N ASP A 49 4.93 -18.43 8.57
CA ASP A 49 3.53 -18.08 8.76
C ASP A 49 3.22 -16.59 8.49
N LEU A 50 4.21 -15.78 8.08
CA LEU A 50 4.03 -14.35 7.82
C LEU A 50 4.18 -14.01 6.35
N THR A 51 3.23 -13.25 5.82
CA THR A 51 3.37 -12.50 4.58
C THR A 51 3.32 -11.01 4.87
N VAL A 52 4.32 -10.27 4.40
CA VAL A 52 4.39 -8.81 4.50
C VAL A 52 3.97 -8.19 3.17
N VAL A 53 3.07 -7.21 3.22
CA VAL A 53 2.70 -6.38 2.07
C VAL A 53 3.07 -4.93 2.38
N GLN A 54 4.03 -4.35 1.65
CA GLN A 54 4.39 -2.93 1.83
C GLN A 54 3.74 -2.09 0.73
N VAL A 55 2.98 -1.05 1.09
CA VAL A 55 2.06 -0.34 0.20
C VAL A 55 2.70 0.76 -0.67
N GLY A 56 4.03 0.86 -0.73
CA GLY A 56 4.75 1.90 -1.47
C GLY A 56 5.23 3.05 -0.58
N ASP A 57 5.90 4.03 -1.20
CA ASP A 57 6.52 5.16 -0.53
C ASP A 57 7.53 4.73 0.54
N LEU A 58 8.55 4.00 0.08
CA LEU A 58 9.70 3.59 0.88
C LEU A 58 10.72 4.71 1.09
N VAL A 59 10.66 5.79 0.30
CA VAL A 59 11.74 6.77 0.17
C VAL A 59 11.29 8.22 0.31
N HIS A 60 12.28 9.11 0.46
CA HIS A 60 12.30 10.58 0.37
C HIS A 60 12.03 11.42 1.63
N ARG A 61 11.26 10.97 2.62
CA ARG A 61 10.91 11.76 3.81
C ARG A 61 11.98 11.64 4.90
N GLY A 62 12.26 10.42 5.33
CA GLY A 62 13.24 10.05 6.34
C GLY A 62 14.68 9.99 5.81
N PRO A 63 15.65 9.93 6.75
CA PRO A 63 17.07 10.10 6.45
C PRO A 63 17.72 8.92 5.72
N GLU A 64 17.11 7.73 5.73
CA GLU A 64 17.77 6.46 5.39
C GLU A 64 17.12 5.74 4.20
N SER A 65 16.60 6.50 3.22
CA SER A 65 15.92 5.96 2.04
C SER A 65 16.71 4.86 1.31
N ASP A 66 18.02 5.05 1.11
CA ASP A 66 18.88 4.06 0.44
C ASP A 66 18.98 2.75 1.24
N ALA A 67 19.04 2.85 2.57
CA ALA A 67 19.15 1.69 3.46
C ALA A 67 17.81 0.95 3.60
N VAL A 68 16.68 1.67 3.57
CA VAL A 68 15.34 1.06 3.46
C VAL A 68 15.24 0.25 2.17
N VAL A 69 15.63 0.81 1.02
CA VAL A 69 15.63 0.08 -0.26
C VAL A 69 16.52 -1.15 -0.18
N ALA A 70 17.69 -1.06 0.45
CA ALA A 70 18.60 -2.20 0.61
C ALA A 70 18.03 -3.30 1.53
N LEU A 71 17.31 -2.94 2.60
CA LEU A 71 16.63 -3.90 3.48
C LEU A 71 15.53 -4.65 2.74
N VAL A 72 14.64 -3.92 2.07
CA VAL A 72 13.56 -4.51 1.28
C VAL A 72 14.09 -5.39 0.15
N ASP A 73 15.22 -5.02 -0.47
CA ASP A 73 15.85 -5.82 -1.51
C ASP A 73 16.28 -7.21 -1.02
N ARG A 74 16.80 -7.28 0.21
CA ARG A 74 17.16 -8.56 0.84
C ARG A 74 15.93 -9.42 1.04
N HIS A 75 14.84 -8.87 1.57
CA HIS A 75 13.59 -9.60 1.79
C HIS A 75 12.96 -10.12 0.50
N LEU A 76 12.92 -9.28 -0.54
CA LEU A 76 12.44 -9.66 -1.87
C LEU A 76 13.28 -10.78 -2.51
N SER A 77 14.59 -10.82 -2.22
CA SER A 77 15.52 -11.80 -2.79
C SER A 77 15.56 -13.11 -1.99
N ALA A 78 15.58 -13.04 -0.66
CA ALA A 78 15.79 -14.18 0.23
C ALA A 78 14.50 -14.97 0.51
N THR A 79 13.35 -14.30 0.50
CA THR A 79 12.04 -14.94 0.77
C THR A 79 11.03 -14.62 -0.33
N PRO A 80 11.21 -15.16 -1.55
CA PRO A 80 10.25 -14.97 -2.62
C PRO A 80 8.85 -15.38 -2.13
N ARG A 81 7.84 -14.55 -2.40
CA ARG A 81 6.42 -14.72 -2.01
C ARG A 81 6.04 -14.37 -0.58
N ARG A 82 6.99 -14.07 0.34
CA ARG A 82 6.67 -13.60 1.70
C ARG A 82 6.80 -12.08 1.88
N TRP A 83 7.46 -11.39 0.94
CA TRP A 83 7.38 -9.94 0.80
C TRP A 83 6.70 -9.57 -0.51
N LEU A 84 5.62 -8.81 -0.43
CA LEU A 84 4.90 -8.28 -1.58
C LEU A 84 5.03 -6.76 -1.59
N GLN A 85 5.64 -6.21 -2.64
CA GLN A 85 5.94 -4.78 -2.75
C GLN A 85 4.96 -4.09 -3.69
N VAL A 86 4.21 -3.11 -3.19
CA VAL A 86 3.38 -2.21 -4.00
C VAL A 86 4.17 -0.95 -4.37
N VAL A 87 3.93 -0.38 -5.54
CA VAL A 87 4.60 0.85 -6.00
C VAL A 87 3.89 2.10 -5.46
N GLY A 88 4.64 3.01 -4.83
CA GLY A 88 4.17 4.34 -4.45
C GLY A 88 4.52 5.44 -5.45
N ASN A 89 4.01 6.66 -5.22
CA ASN A 89 4.38 7.80 -6.07
C ASN A 89 5.84 8.20 -5.88
N HIS A 90 6.42 7.94 -4.71
CA HIS A 90 7.83 8.20 -4.43
C HIS A 90 8.76 7.25 -5.19
N GLU A 91 8.40 5.97 -5.34
CA GLU A 91 9.14 5.08 -6.24
C GLU A 91 8.92 5.51 -7.70
N ALA A 92 7.70 5.88 -8.08
CA ALA A 92 7.35 6.31 -9.43
C ALA A 92 8.24 7.45 -9.96
N PHE A 93 8.71 8.32 -9.08
CA PHE A 93 9.69 9.37 -9.37
C PHE A 93 10.95 8.85 -10.11
N TYR A 94 11.37 7.61 -9.82
CA TYR A 94 12.56 6.97 -10.40
C TYR A 94 12.26 6.01 -11.57
N LEU A 95 10.98 5.68 -11.80
CA LEU A 95 10.53 4.70 -12.78
C LEU A 95 10.08 5.34 -14.10
N ARG A 96 9.68 6.61 -14.06
CA ARG A 96 9.09 7.33 -15.19
C ARG A 96 9.46 8.81 -15.15
N ARG A 97 8.94 9.59 -16.12
CA ARG A 97 9.08 11.05 -16.11
C ARG A 97 8.53 11.61 -14.79
N ARG A 98 9.35 12.39 -14.09
CA ARG A 98 9.03 13.03 -12.80
C ARG A 98 7.74 13.82 -12.94
N GLN A 99 6.81 13.61 -12.00
CA GLN A 99 5.56 14.35 -11.92
C GLN A 99 5.55 15.38 -10.79
N PHE A 100 6.57 15.35 -9.92
CA PHE A 100 6.81 16.30 -8.84
C PHE A 100 8.31 16.51 -8.63
N SER A 101 8.65 17.56 -7.88
CA SER A 101 10.02 17.87 -7.48
C SER A 101 10.31 17.32 -6.09
N TRP A 102 11.52 16.85 -5.89
CA TRP A 102 12.01 16.42 -4.58
C TRP A 102 13.46 16.86 -4.44
N HIS A 103 13.80 17.42 -3.28
CA HIS A 103 15.08 18.11 -3.07
C HIS A 103 16.20 17.15 -2.67
N THR A 104 15.86 16.03 -2.03
CA THR A 104 16.82 15.02 -1.55
C THR A 104 16.62 13.70 -2.29
N PRO A 105 17.22 13.52 -3.48
CA PRO A 105 17.07 12.27 -4.24
C PRO A 105 17.85 11.14 -3.56
N ILE A 106 17.38 9.90 -3.75
CA ILE A 106 18.11 8.69 -3.34
C ILE A 106 19.34 8.48 -4.22
N ALA A 107 20.31 7.70 -3.72
CA ALA A 107 21.52 7.41 -4.47
C ALA A 107 21.25 6.58 -5.73
N ARG A 108 22.13 6.71 -6.73
CA ARG A 108 22.01 5.98 -8.02
C ARG A 108 21.86 4.46 -7.86
N PRO A 109 22.56 3.77 -6.92
CA PRO A 109 22.36 2.34 -6.69
C PRO A 109 20.92 1.99 -6.26
N ALA A 110 20.36 2.68 -5.26
CA ALA A 110 18.98 2.44 -4.82
C ALA A 110 17.98 2.71 -5.94
N ALA A 111 18.15 3.79 -6.70
CA ALA A 111 17.32 4.07 -7.86
C ALA A 111 17.41 2.97 -8.95
N ARG A 112 18.58 2.33 -9.13
CA ARG A 112 18.71 1.16 -10.02
C ARG A 112 17.96 -0.05 -9.45
N THR A 113 18.02 -0.27 -8.14
CA THR A 113 17.26 -1.33 -7.45
C THR A 113 15.75 -1.16 -7.66
N LEU A 114 15.19 0.03 -7.43
CA LEU A 114 13.76 0.31 -7.69
C LEU A 114 13.37 0.02 -9.15
N ARG A 115 14.19 0.45 -10.12
CA ARG A 115 13.97 0.17 -11.54
C ARG A 115 14.05 -1.33 -11.85
N ARG A 116 14.93 -2.08 -11.17
CA ARG A 116 15.04 -3.53 -11.31
C ARG A 116 13.77 -4.20 -10.78
N TRP A 117 13.29 -3.82 -9.59
CA TRP A 117 12.05 -4.38 -9.05
C TRP A 117 10.87 -4.16 -9.97
N TRP A 118 10.71 -2.94 -10.49
CA TRP A 118 9.63 -2.61 -11.42
C TRP A 118 9.71 -3.42 -12.72
N ARG A 119 10.88 -3.46 -13.36
CA ARG A 119 11.08 -4.22 -14.62
C ARG A 119 10.91 -5.72 -14.43
N GLY A 120 11.39 -6.23 -13.29
CA GLY A 120 11.29 -7.64 -12.90
C GLY A 120 9.94 -8.03 -12.28
N ARG A 121 9.00 -7.09 -12.14
CA ARG A 121 7.67 -7.30 -11.50
C ARG A 121 7.75 -7.78 -10.04
N LEU A 122 8.84 -7.47 -9.35
CA LEU A 122 8.96 -7.67 -7.90
C LEU A 122 8.22 -6.57 -7.13
N MET A 123 8.00 -5.42 -7.77
CA MET A 123 7.16 -4.32 -7.29
C MET A 123 6.01 -4.11 -8.27
N VAL A 124 4.77 -4.08 -7.76
CA VAL A 124 3.54 -4.13 -8.56
C VAL A 124 2.54 -3.03 -8.17
N PRO A 125 1.60 -2.66 -9.05
CA PRO A 125 0.52 -1.73 -8.72
C PRO A 125 -0.44 -2.16 -7.59
N ALA A 126 -0.69 -3.47 -7.47
CA ALA A 126 -1.73 -3.98 -6.58
C ALA A 126 -1.49 -5.42 -6.15
N VAL A 127 -1.96 -5.75 -4.95
CA VAL A 127 -2.01 -7.10 -4.39
C VAL A 127 -3.45 -7.39 -3.95
N ALA A 128 -3.89 -8.64 -4.07
CA ALA A 128 -5.16 -9.10 -3.52
C ALA A 128 -4.90 -10.15 -2.44
N ILE A 129 -5.59 -10.04 -1.31
CA ILE A 129 -5.49 -10.97 -0.17
C ILE A 129 -6.90 -11.38 0.26
N GLU A 130 -7.09 -12.66 0.54
CA GLU A 130 -8.27 -13.18 1.22
C GLU A 130 -7.87 -13.51 2.67
N SER A 131 -8.56 -12.95 3.66
CA SER A 131 -8.35 -13.27 5.07
C SER A 131 -9.64 -13.17 5.86
N GLY A 132 -9.88 -14.11 6.78
CA GLY A 132 -11.05 -14.05 7.67
C GLY A 132 -12.41 -14.02 6.97
N GLY A 133 -12.51 -14.51 5.73
CA GLY A 133 -13.72 -14.42 4.91
C GLY A 133 -13.94 -13.06 4.21
N GLU A 134 -12.98 -12.15 4.30
CA GLU A 134 -12.98 -10.84 3.66
C GLU A 134 -11.91 -10.77 2.57
N SER A 135 -12.27 -10.16 1.44
CA SER A 135 -11.39 -9.92 0.30
C SER A 135 -10.85 -8.50 0.35
N PHE A 136 -9.53 -8.36 0.18
CA PHE A 136 -8.83 -7.08 0.24
C PHE A 136 -8.09 -6.80 -1.05
N LEU A 137 -8.29 -5.61 -1.62
CA LEU A 137 -7.42 -5.03 -2.63
C LEU A 137 -6.46 -4.04 -1.97
N ILE A 138 -5.17 -4.32 -2.05
CA ILE A 138 -4.11 -3.50 -1.48
C ILE A 138 -3.45 -2.72 -2.60
N THR A 139 -3.46 -1.40 -2.50
CA THR A 139 -2.83 -0.46 -3.45
C THR A 139 -2.17 0.67 -2.68
N HIS A 140 -1.39 1.51 -3.35
CA HIS A 140 -0.75 2.63 -2.67
C HIS A 140 -1.75 3.69 -2.21
N ALA A 141 -2.64 4.15 -3.08
CA ALA A 141 -3.53 5.29 -2.81
C ALA A 141 -5.03 4.93 -2.84
N GLY A 142 -5.37 3.65 -2.99
CA GLY A 142 -6.75 3.20 -3.18
C GLY A 142 -7.25 3.38 -4.62
N VAL A 143 -8.34 2.69 -4.97
CA VAL A 143 -8.99 2.79 -6.28
C VAL A 143 -10.28 3.58 -6.15
N THR A 144 -10.35 4.73 -6.82
CA THR A 144 -11.59 5.53 -6.89
C THR A 144 -12.67 4.80 -7.69
N ARG A 145 -13.94 5.07 -7.42
CA ARG A 145 -15.06 4.40 -8.09
C ARG A 145 -15.09 4.63 -9.60
N ASN A 146 -14.85 5.84 -10.09
CA ASN A 146 -14.87 6.06 -11.53
C ASN A 146 -13.67 5.38 -12.21
N PHE A 147 -12.49 5.33 -11.57
CA PHE A 147 -11.38 4.54 -12.09
C PHE A 147 -11.76 3.06 -12.16
N TRP A 148 -12.39 2.55 -11.12
CA TRP A 148 -12.92 1.20 -11.05
C TRP A 148 -13.86 0.85 -12.21
N VAL A 149 -14.86 1.70 -12.45
CA VAL A 149 -15.85 1.48 -13.50
C VAL A 149 -15.24 1.66 -14.89
N GLU A 150 -14.59 2.80 -15.14
CA GLU A 150 -14.23 3.24 -16.49
C GLU A 150 -12.89 2.69 -16.97
N VAL A 151 -11.95 2.44 -16.05
CA VAL A 151 -10.60 1.96 -16.39
C VAL A 151 -10.46 0.46 -16.15
N LEU A 152 -10.97 -0.03 -15.02
CA LEU A 152 -10.88 -1.45 -14.69
C LEU A 152 -12.05 -2.27 -15.23
N GLY A 153 -13.17 -1.66 -15.63
CA GLY A 153 -14.35 -2.39 -16.12
C GLY A 153 -15.04 -3.20 -15.03
N SER A 154 -15.14 -2.64 -13.82
CA SER A 154 -15.89 -3.16 -12.68
C SER A 154 -15.66 -4.64 -12.32
N PRO A 155 -14.42 -5.10 -12.09
CA PRO A 155 -14.15 -6.52 -11.85
C PRO A 155 -14.80 -7.05 -10.55
N ALA A 156 -15.52 -8.17 -10.58
CA ALA A 156 -16.27 -8.62 -9.39
C ALA A 156 -15.43 -9.07 -8.17
N SER A 157 -14.09 -9.24 -8.30
CA SER A 157 -13.23 -9.72 -7.21
C SER A 157 -11.92 -8.93 -7.08
N ALA A 158 -11.36 -8.86 -5.87
CA ALA A 158 -10.09 -8.18 -5.60
C ALA A 158 -8.95 -8.81 -6.42
N ALA A 159 -8.94 -10.13 -6.57
CA ALA A 159 -7.97 -10.84 -7.40
C ALA A 159 -7.99 -10.37 -8.87
N THR A 160 -9.19 -10.26 -9.46
CA THR A 160 -9.34 -9.77 -10.84
C THR A 160 -8.96 -8.29 -10.94
N ALA A 161 -9.32 -7.49 -9.94
CA ALA A 161 -8.93 -6.08 -9.86
C ALA A 161 -7.41 -5.90 -9.84
N ALA A 162 -6.71 -6.63 -8.96
CA ALA A 162 -5.26 -6.60 -8.85
C ALA A 162 -4.59 -7.05 -10.16
N GLN A 163 -5.10 -8.12 -10.79
CA GLN A 163 -4.59 -8.56 -12.08
C GLN A 163 -4.73 -7.47 -13.16
N ARG A 164 -5.89 -6.82 -13.26
CA ARG A 164 -6.14 -5.74 -14.23
C ARG A 164 -5.26 -4.53 -13.96
N LEU A 165 -5.13 -4.11 -12.69
CA LEU A 165 -4.24 -3.03 -12.26
C LEU A 165 -2.77 -3.32 -12.61
N ASN A 166 -2.30 -4.52 -12.31
CA ASN A 166 -0.93 -4.94 -12.63
C ASN A 166 -0.69 -4.98 -14.14
N ALA A 167 -1.71 -5.26 -14.95
CA ALA A 167 -1.62 -5.19 -16.41
C ALA A 167 -1.56 -3.74 -16.94
N LEU A 168 -2.14 -2.75 -16.24
CA LEU A 168 -2.10 -1.33 -16.65
C LEU A 168 -0.67 -0.79 -16.71
N ALA A 169 0.24 -1.32 -15.90
CA ALA A 169 1.66 -0.95 -15.92
C ALA A 169 2.28 -1.05 -17.33
N ARG A 170 1.80 -2.01 -18.15
CA ARG A 170 2.22 -2.19 -19.54
C ARG A 170 1.25 -1.59 -20.55
N THR A 171 -0.05 -1.78 -20.33
CA THR A 171 -1.07 -1.47 -21.35
C THR A 171 -1.51 -0.02 -21.33
N ARG A 172 -1.65 0.60 -20.15
CA ARG A 172 -2.15 1.98 -19.99
C ARG A 172 -1.43 2.71 -18.85
N PRO A 173 -0.09 2.85 -18.90
CA PRO A 173 0.69 3.46 -17.81
C PRO A 173 0.37 4.95 -17.57
N ARG A 174 -0.36 5.62 -18.47
CA ARG A 174 -0.85 6.98 -18.22
C ARG A 174 -2.09 7.01 -17.30
N ALA A 175 -2.93 5.98 -17.34
CA ALA A 175 -4.09 5.86 -16.46
C ALA A 175 -3.62 5.48 -15.04
N LEU A 176 -2.75 4.46 -14.94
CA LEU A 176 -2.23 3.99 -13.65
C LEU A 176 -1.58 5.11 -12.81
N PHE A 177 -0.81 5.99 -13.45
CA PHE A 177 -0.11 7.11 -12.79
C PHE A 177 -0.81 8.45 -13.05
N ARG A 178 -2.12 8.43 -13.34
CA ARG A 178 -2.88 9.66 -13.53
C ARG A 178 -2.88 10.42 -12.21
N PRO A 179 -2.43 11.69 -12.19
CA PRO A 179 -2.34 12.46 -10.96
C PRO A 179 -3.72 12.79 -10.43
N GLY A 180 -3.85 12.80 -9.11
CA GLY A 180 -5.00 13.29 -8.36
C GLY A 180 -4.75 14.64 -7.71
N ALA A 181 -5.59 15.00 -6.75
CA ALA A 181 -5.50 16.22 -5.94
C ALA A 181 -4.24 16.27 -5.06
N ALA A 182 -3.61 15.12 -4.77
CA ALA A 182 -2.36 15.05 -4.01
C ALA A 182 -1.18 15.80 -4.67
N MET A 183 -1.23 16.02 -5.99
CA MET A 183 -0.37 17.01 -6.63
C MET A 183 -0.94 18.40 -6.37
N MET A 184 -0.30 19.15 -5.46
CA MET A 184 -0.59 20.55 -5.18
C MET A 184 -0.98 21.30 -6.47
N TRP A 185 -2.05 22.10 -6.39
CA TRP A 185 -2.69 22.86 -7.48
C TRP A 185 -3.64 22.11 -8.41
N ARG A 186 -3.80 20.79 -8.29
CA ARG A 186 -4.81 20.05 -9.08
C ARG A 186 -6.16 19.99 -8.38
N ARG A 187 -7.22 20.20 -9.14
CA ARG A 187 -8.58 19.88 -8.69
C ARG A 187 -8.73 18.36 -8.57
N PRO A 188 -9.50 17.87 -7.58
CA PRO A 188 -9.88 16.46 -7.49
C PRO A 188 -10.39 15.94 -8.83
N THR A 189 -9.98 14.73 -9.19
CA THR A 189 -10.45 14.05 -10.38
C THR A 189 -11.01 12.68 -10.02
N PRO A 190 -12.22 12.34 -10.50
CA PRO A 190 -12.81 11.05 -10.20
C PRO A 190 -11.99 9.89 -10.78
N LEU A 191 -11.13 10.15 -11.77
CA LEU A 191 -10.27 9.15 -12.39
C LEU A 191 -8.83 9.15 -11.85
N ALA A 192 -8.58 9.69 -10.66
CA ALA A 192 -7.26 9.64 -10.05
C ALA A 192 -6.72 8.20 -10.04
N GLY A 193 -5.47 8.03 -10.46
CA GLY A 193 -4.85 6.71 -10.50
C GLY A 193 -4.56 6.21 -9.08
N PRO A 194 -4.49 4.89 -8.87
CA PRO A 194 -4.33 4.30 -7.53
C PRO A 194 -2.93 4.45 -6.92
N ILE A 195 -2.08 5.30 -7.53
CA ILE A 195 -0.78 5.72 -7.04
C ILE A 195 -0.84 7.18 -6.52
N TRP A 196 -1.92 7.92 -6.81
CA TRP A 196 -1.99 9.37 -6.60
C TRP A 196 -3.32 9.86 -6.02
N ALA A 197 -4.30 8.98 -5.82
CA ALA A 197 -5.62 9.36 -5.35
C ALA A 197 -5.55 9.88 -3.91
N LEU A 198 -6.07 11.07 -3.68
CA LEU A 198 -6.14 11.63 -2.33
C LEU A 198 -7.32 11.02 -1.57
N ALA A 199 -7.07 10.45 -0.40
CA ALA A 199 -8.08 9.71 0.35
C ALA A 199 -9.30 10.56 0.69
N THR A 200 -9.07 11.80 1.14
CA THR A 200 -10.09 12.75 1.61
C THR A 200 -10.90 13.39 0.49
N ALA A 201 -10.35 13.52 -0.72
CA ALA A 201 -10.98 14.27 -1.81
C ALA A 201 -11.39 13.41 -3.01
N GLU A 202 -10.84 12.20 -3.16
CA GLU A 202 -11.01 11.38 -4.35
C GLU A 202 -11.41 9.94 -4.01
N LEU A 203 -10.70 9.26 -3.10
CA LEU A 203 -11.01 7.87 -2.77
C LEU A 203 -12.35 7.77 -2.04
N LEU A 204 -12.42 8.23 -0.79
CA LEU A 204 -13.59 8.08 0.06
C LEU A 204 -14.83 8.74 -0.57
N PRO A 205 -14.80 10.00 -1.03
CA PRO A 205 -15.96 10.63 -1.64
C PRO A 205 -16.52 9.89 -2.85
N SER A 206 -15.67 9.22 -3.64
CA SER A 206 -16.15 8.46 -4.81
C SER A 206 -16.97 7.22 -4.48
N TRP A 207 -16.92 6.75 -3.22
CA TRP A 207 -17.59 5.54 -2.76
C TRP A 207 -18.73 5.78 -1.76
N LEU A 208 -18.95 7.00 -1.25
CA LEU A 208 -19.92 7.25 -0.17
C LEU A 208 -21.34 6.74 -0.47
N ASP A 209 -21.82 6.92 -1.70
CA ASP A 209 -23.16 6.53 -2.15
C ASP A 209 -23.20 5.18 -2.88
N HIS A 210 -22.13 4.39 -2.77
CA HIS A 210 -21.97 3.17 -3.56
C HIS A 210 -21.35 2.03 -2.76
N PRO A 211 -21.81 0.78 -2.96
CA PRO A 211 -21.16 -0.35 -2.34
C PRO A 211 -19.75 -0.53 -2.90
N VAL A 212 -18.78 -0.74 -2.01
CA VAL A 212 -17.46 -1.21 -2.41
C VAL A 212 -17.55 -2.71 -2.74
N PRO A 213 -16.94 -3.17 -3.84
CA PRO A 213 -17.03 -4.58 -4.27
C PRO A 213 -16.26 -5.54 -3.35
N PHE A 214 -15.30 -5.00 -2.60
CA PHE A 214 -14.46 -5.64 -1.61
C PHE A 214 -13.74 -4.53 -0.84
N SER A 215 -13.09 -4.89 0.26
CA SER A 215 -12.37 -3.94 1.08
C SER A 215 -11.06 -3.49 0.42
N GLN A 216 -10.64 -2.27 0.70
CA GLN A 216 -9.40 -1.71 0.16
C GLN A 216 -8.46 -1.32 1.30
N VAL A 217 -7.18 -1.66 1.18
CA VAL A 217 -6.14 -1.17 2.09
C VAL A 217 -5.21 -0.25 1.31
N TYR A 218 -4.90 0.93 1.86
CA TYR A 218 -4.15 1.97 1.18
C TYR A 218 -3.25 2.79 2.12
N GLY A 219 -2.15 3.32 1.59
CA GLY A 219 -1.25 4.29 2.23
C GLY A 219 -1.47 5.69 1.65
N HIS A 220 -0.38 6.39 1.27
CA HIS A 220 -0.34 7.66 0.53
C HIS A 220 -0.91 8.91 1.22
N SER A 221 -2.11 8.81 1.81
CA SER A 221 -2.75 9.92 2.50
C SER A 221 -3.71 9.41 3.58
N SER A 222 -3.53 9.90 4.80
CA SER A 222 -4.41 9.59 5.92
C SER A 222 -5.70 10.41 5.90
N LEU A 223 -6.80 9.80 6.36
CA LEU A 223 -8.05 10.49 6.68
C LEU A 223 -7.98 11.21 8.03
N VAL A 224 -6.93 10.97 8.81
CA VAL A 224 -6.74 11.49 10.16
C VAL A 224 -5.53 12.40 10.18
N ASP A 225 -5.62 13.51 10.90
CA ASP A 225 -4.45 14.21 11.36
C ASP A 225 -3.94 13.53 12.63
N TRP A 226 -2.89 12.70 12.51
CA TRP A 226 -2.39 11.93 13.65
C TRP A 226 -1.77 12.78 14.75
N ARG A 227 -1.44 14.06 14.49
CA ARG A 227 -0.91 14.97 15.52
C ARG A 227 -2.03 15.49 16.43
N THR A 228 -3.21 15.74 15.86
CA THR A 228 -4.37 16.27 16.61
C THR A 228 -5.40 15.19 16.96
N GLY A 229 -5.33 14.03 16.30
CA GLY A 229 -6.35 12.96 16.37
C GLY A 229 -7.61 13.28 15.57
N GLU A 230 -7.63 14.38 14.82
CA GLU A 230 -8.83 14.88 14.13
C GLU A 230 -9.10 14.11 12.83
N LEU A 231 -10.34 13.70 12.63
CA LEU A 231 -10.80 13.10 11.38
C LEU A 231 -11.05 14.19 10.33
N ARG A 232 -10.24 14.23 9.27
CA ARG A 232 -10.30 15.23 8.18
C ARG A 232 -11.56 15.15 7.32
N VAL A 233 -12.40 14.14 7.55
CA VAL A 233 -13.61 13.82 6.78
C VAL A 233 -14.84 13.66 7.67
N ALA A 234 -14.82 14.20 8.90
CA ALA A 234 -15.93 14.10 9.84
C ALA A 234 -17.26 14.60 9.25
N ASP A 235 -17.23 15.63 8.40
CA ASP A 235 -18.44 16.15 7.73
C ASP A 235 -18.98 15.21 6.63
N LEU A 236 -18.19 14.23 6.18
CA LEU A 236 -18.54 13.32 5.08
C LEU A 236 -19.01 11.95 5.57
N VAL A 237 -18.53 11.51 6.74
CA VAL A 237 -18.85 10.20 7.31
C VAL A 237 -19.19 10.33 8.77
N GLY A 238 -20.32 9.73 9.17
CA GLY A 238 -20.69 9.66 10.58
C GLY A 238 -19.70 8.82 11.39
N ASP A 239 -19.47 9.22 12.64
CA ASP A 239 -18.55 8.57 13.58
C ASP A 239 -18.81 7.06 13.72
N GLU A 240 -20.06 6.61 13.55
CA GLU A 240 -20.43 5.20 13.67
C GLU A 240 -19.78 4.30 12.60
N ARG A 241 -19.36 4.88 11.47
CA ARG A 241 -18.71 4.15 10.37
C ARG A 241 -17.19 4.10 10.51
N VAL A 242 -16.63 4.87 11.44
CA VAL A 242 -15.19 5.09 11.53
C VAL A 242 -14.61 4.31 12.71
N ARG A 243 -13.50 3.62 12.47
CA ARG A 243 -12.69 3.00 13.52
C ARG A 243 -11.27 3.54 13.43
N LEU A 244 -10.79 4.12 14.53
CA LEU A 244 -9.46 4.68 14.64
C LEU A 244 -8.63 3.83 15.60
N ASP A 245 -7.45 3.43 15.15
CA ASP A 245 -6.38 2.96 16.02
C ASP A 245 -5.26 4.01 15.99
N GLN A 246 -5.25 4.90 16.99
CA GLN A 246 -4.25 5.97 17.06
C GLN A 246 -2.83 5.43 17.25
N ARG A 247 -2.66 4.30 17.94
CA ARG A 247 -1.35 3.74 18.22
C ARG A 247 -0.77 3.07 16.98
N ALA A 248 -1.59 2.30 16.26
CA ALA A 248 -1.16 1.68 15.01
C ALA A 248 -1.19 2.67 13.84
N LYS A 249 -1.84 3.83 14.01
CA LYS A 249 -2.14 4.85 13.00
C LYS A 249 -2.94 4.28 11.83
N HIS A 250 -4.01 3.56 12.18
CA HIS A 250 -4.95 3.02 11.20
C HIS A 250 -6.30 3.68 11.31
N VAL A 251 -6.92 3.93 10.16
CA VAL A 251 -8.29 4.40 10.06
C VAL A 251 -9.07 3.47 9.14
N SER A 252 -10.19 2.95 9.62
CA SER A 252 -11.12 2.17 8.80
C SER A 252 -12.44 2.91 8.68
N VAL A 253 -12.95 3.02 7.46
CA VAL A 253 -14.30 3.51 7.16
C VAL A 253 -15.12 2.38 6.58
N THR A 254 -16.17 1.98 7.29
CA THR A 254 -17.11 0.95 6.84
C THR A 254 -18.11 1.55 5.86
N LEU A 255 -18.25 0.91 4.70
CA LEU A 255 -19.18 1.27 3.64
C LEU A 255 -20.06 0.05 3.30
N PRO A 256 -21.18 0.20 2.58
CA PRO A 256 -21.88 -0.97 2.06
C PRO A 256 -20.94 -1.88 1.26
N GLY A 257 -20.93 -3.18 1.55
CA GLY A 257 -20.10 -4.18 0.85
C GLY A 257 -18.67 -4.37 1.37
N GLY A 258 -18.13 -3.49 2.23
CA GLY A 258 -16.77 -3.64 2.76
C GLY A 258 -16.25 -2.40 3.49
N ARG A 259 -14.93 -2.22 3.52
CA ARG A 259 -14.29 -1.08 4.20
C ARG A 259 -13.09 -0.52 3.44
N LEU A 260 -12.82 0.76 3.66
CA LEU A 260 -11.59 1.42 3.26
C LEU A 260 -10.68 1.53 4.50
N VAL A 261 -9.49 0.95 4.43
CA VAL A 261 -8.51 0.90 5.54
C VAL A 261 -7.27 1.69 5.15
N GLY A 262 -7.11 2.87 5.75
CA GLY A 262 -5.90 3.68 5.65
C GLY A 262 -4.85 3.21 6.64
N VAL A 263 -3.66 2.89 6.14
CA VAL A 263 -2.48 2.48 6.93
C VAL A 263 -1.34 3.49 6.84
N ASP A 264 -1.61 4.68 6.31
CA ASP A 264 -0.63 5.77 6.19
C ASP A 264 -0.38 6.44 7.56
N PRO A 265 0.84 6.33 8.10
CA PRO A 265 1.22 7.04 9.32
C PRO A 265 1.25 8.57 9.12
N GLY A 266 1.27 9.08 7.90
CA GLY A 266 1.38 10.51 7.59
C GLY A 266 2.84 10.99 7.54
N ASP A 267 3.05 12.16 6.91
CA ASP A 267 4.36 12.67 6.49
C ASP A 267 5.42 12.80 7.61
N GLU A 268 5.01 12.99 8.87
CA GLU A 268 5.91 13.31 9.99
C GLU A 268 5.96 12.24 11.09
N SER A 269 5.06 11.26 11.09
CA SER A 269 4.76 10.54 12.32
C SER A 269 5.69 9.34 12.59
N LEU A 270 6.36 8.81 11.56
CA LEU A 270 7.33 7.70 11.72
C LEU A 270 8.63 8.12 12.41
N ALA A 271 8.89 9.42 12.52
CA ALA A 271 10.04 9.94 13.25
C ALA A 271 9.82 9.98 14.77
N VAL A 272 8.55 9.94 15.23
CA VAL A 272 8.18 10.38 16.59
C VAL A 272 7.20 9.49 17.35
N ASP A 273 6.31 8.72 16.70
CA ASP A 273 5.35 7.86 17.42
C ASP A 273 5.31 6.42 16.91
N ASP A 274 4.82 5.54 17.79
CA ASP A 274 4.47 4.15 17.47
C ASP A 274 3.62 4.09 16.19
N TRP A 275 3.91 3.12 15.34
CA TRP A 275 3.14 2.76 14.15
C TRP A 275 3.30 1.26 13.93
N HIS A 276 2.24 0.60 13.48
CA HIS A 276 2.23 -0.85 13.30
C HIS A 276 1.63 -1.26 11.96
N ALA A 277 1.98 -2.45 11.48
CA ALA A 277 1.32 -3.07 10.35
C ALA A 277 -0.14 -3.37 10.68
N PHE A 278 -1.01 -3.23 9.69
CA PHE A 278 -2.38 -3.73 9.77
C PHE A 278 -2.36 -5.25 9.53
N VAL A 279 -2.75 -6.02 10.55
CA VAL A 279 -2.72 -7.48 10.51
C VAL A 279 -4.10 -8.01 10.14
N LEU A 280 -4.17 -8.82 9.08
CA LEU A 280 -5.38 -9.48 8.58
C LEU A 280 -5.61 -10.87 9.17
#